data_AF-A0A1I4EH50-F1
#
_entry.id   AF-A0A1I4EH50-F1
#
_cell.length_a   1.000
_cell.length_b   1.000
_cell.length_c   1.000
_cell.angle_alpha   90.00
_cell.angle_beta   90.00
_cell.angle_gamma   90.00
#
_symmetry.space_group_name_H-M   'P 1'
#
loop_
_entity.id
_entity.type
_entity.pdbx_description
1 polymer ?
#
loop_
_entity_poly.entity_id
_entity_poly.type
_entity_poly.pdbx_seq_one_letter_code
_entity_poly.pdbx_strand_id
1 'polypeptide(L)' 'MPSRDNPAAVLFDRDGTLIVNVPRDRDPGRVEPAPGTRRAPDRTRRAAAFGVAARTGSRTRPDAGAR' A
#
# COMPACT_ATOMS: atom_id res chain seq x y z
N MET A 1 23.16 -3.49 11.44
CA MET A 1 22.83 -3.67 10.01
C MET A 1 21.76 -4.73 9.91
N PRO A 2 20.69 -4.54 9.12
CA PRO A 2 19.71 -5.61 8.88
C PRO A 2 20.45 -6.85 8.36
N SER A 3 20.17 -8.02 8.93
CA SER A 3 20.71 -9.27 8.39
C SER A 3 20.14 -9.51 7.00
N ARG A 4 20.88 -10.18 6.12
CA ARG A 4 20.35 -10.57 4.78
C ARG A 4 19.04 -11.36 4.87
N ASP A 5 18.78 -11.97 6.03
CA ASP A 5 17.62 -12.81 6.29
C ASP A 5 16.41 -12.03 6.84
N ASN A 6 16.56 -10.74 7.20
CA ASN A 6 15.45 -9.96 7.75
C ASN A 6 15.40 -8.55 7.13
N PRO A 7 14.30 -8.15 6.48
CA PRO A 7 14.22 -6.85 5.82
C PRO A 7 14.41 -5.70 6.84
N ALA A 8 15.14 -4.68 6.41
CA ALA A 8 15.35 -3.45 7.20
C ALA A 8 14.03 -2.70 7.44
N ALA A 9 13.15 -2.75 6.43
CA ALA A 9 11.83 -2.15 6.47
C ALA A 9 10.86 -2.93 5.58
N VAL A 10 9.58 -2.87 5.94
CA VAL A 10 8.48 -3.39 5.12
C VAL A 10 7.57 -2.22 4.72
N LEU A 11 7.34 -2.09 3.41
CA LEU A 11 6.47 -1.07 2.85
C LEU A 11 5.15 -1.73 2.42
N PHE A 12 4.05 -1.28 3.02
CA PHE A 12 2.73 -1.76 2.64
C PHE A 12 2.12 -0.83 1.58
N ASP A 13 1.48 -1.42 0.58
CA ASP A 13 0.54 -0.67 -0.25
C ASP A 13 -0.71 -0.32 0.57
N ARG A 14 -1.43 0.73 0.17
CA ARG A 14 -2.65 1.16 0.87
C ARG A 14 -3.87 0.37 0.39
N ASP A 15 -4.20 0.54 -0.88
CA ASP A 15 -5.48 0.10 -1.47
C ASP A 15 -5.39 -1.39 -1.85
N GLY A 16 -6.35 -2.19 -1.39
CA GLY A 16 -6.33 -3.66 -1.58
C GLY A 16 -5.34 -4.41 -0.69
N THR A 17 -4.55 -3.72 0.14
CA THR A 17 -3.61 -4.33 1.10
C THR A 17 -3.98 -3.95 2.53
N LEU A 18 -3.89 -2.66 2.88
CA LEU A 18 -4.25 -2.21 4.22
C LEU A 18 -5.75 -1.94 4.36
N ILE A 19 -6.33 -1.38 3.32
CA ILE A 19 -7.76 -1.09 3.24
C ILE A 19 -8.36 -1.79 2.02
N VAL A 20 -9.67 -2.00 2.00
CA VAL A 20 -10.38 -2.44 0.80
C VAL A 20 -10.09 -1.46 -0.34
N ASN A 21 -10.04 -1.97 -1.58
CA ASN A 21 -9.73 -1.12 -2.71
C ASN A 21 -10.83 -0.06 -2.91
N VAL A 22 -10.49 1.21 -2.65
CA VAL A 22 -11.43 2.33 -2.80
C VAL A 22 -11.32 2.88 -4.22
N PRO A 23 -12.45 3.08 -4.92
CA PRO A 23 -12.44 3.73 -6.22
C PRO A 23 -11.78 5.11 -6.18
N ARG A 24 -11.37 5.59 -7.36
CA ARG A 24 -10.49 6.75 -7.54
C ARG A 24 -10.97 8.03 -6.85
N ASP A 25 -12.28 8.19 -6.66
CA ASP A 25 -12.86 9.37 -6.00
C ASP A 25 -12.65 9.41 -4.48
N ARG A 26 -11.96 8.42 -3.88
CA ARG A 26 -11.37 8.44 -2.53
C ARG A 26 -12.25 9.04 -1.43
N ASP A 27 -13.55 8.72 -1.44
CA ASP A 27 -14.45 9.06 -0.34
C ASP A 27 -13.91 8.48 0.98
N PRO A 28 -13.56 9.32 1.98
CA PRO A 28 -13.08 8.86 3.27
C PRO A 28 -14.06 7.93 3.98
N GLY A 29 -15.37 8.08 3.72
CA GLY A 29 -16.42 7.23 4.29
C GLY A 29 -16.43 5.80 3.75
N ARG A 30 -15.64 5.50 2.71
CA ARG A 30 -15.51 4.15 2.11
C ARG A 30 -14.22 3.44 2.50
N VAL A 31 -13.42 4.06 3.38
CA VAL A 31 -12.14 3.51 3.84
C VAL A 31 -12.38 2.48 4.94
N GLU A 32 -12.36 1.20 4.56
CA GLU A 32 -12.53 0.08 5.49
C GLU A 32 -11.28 -0.80 5.53
N PRO A 33 -10.88 -1.33 6.70
CA PRO A 33 -9.75 -2.26 6.79
C PRO A 33 -9.98 -3.51 5.93
N ALA A 34 -8.95 -3.97 5.21
CA ALA A 34 -9.02 -5.25 4.55
C ALA A 34 -9.02 -6.41 5.58
N PRO A 35 -9.52 -7.60 5.21
CA PRO A 35 -9.53 -8.76 6.11
C PRO A 35 -8.12 -9.10 6.62
N GLY A 36 -7.98 -9.29 7.93
CA GLY A 36 -6.70 -9.67 8.56
C GLY A 36 -5.70 -8.53 8.74
N THR A 37 -5.96 -7.34 8.17
CA THR A 37 -4.97 -6.26 8.15
C THR A 37 -4.62 -5.75 9.54
N ARG A 38 -5.56 -5.71 10.49
CA ARG A 38 -5.28 -5.16 11.83
C ARG A 38 -4.09 -5.82 12.54
N ARG A 39 -3.75 -7.07 12.22
CA ARG A 39 -2.67 -7.82 12.88
C ARG A 39 -1.32 -7.73 12.15
N ALA A 40 -1.30 -7.40 10.87
CA ALA A 40 -0.08 -7.46 10.06
C ALA A 40 0.89 -6.29 10.36
N PRO A 41 0.47 -5.01 10.35
CA PRO A 41 1.33 -3.88 10.74
C PRO A 41 1.82 -3.98 12.19
N ASP A 42 0.98 -4.48 13.10
CA ASP A 42 1.33 -4.66 14.51
C ASP A 42 2.50 -5.63 14.69
N ARG A 43 2.51 -6.73 13.94
CA ARG A 43 3.62 -7.69 13.94
C ARG A 43 4.87 -7.06 13.33
N THR A 44 4.73 -6.38 12.20
CA THR A 44 5.85 -5.72 11.53
C THR A 44 6.49 -4.67 12.43
N ARG A 45 5.71 -3.85 13.14
CA ARG A 45 6.21 -2.82 14.04
C ARG A 45 7.12 -3.37 15.15
N ARG A 46 6.94 -4.64 15.55
CA ARG A 46 7.81 -5.31 16.53
C ARG A 46 9.09 -5.91 15.94
N ALA A 47 9.14 -6.11 14.62
CA ALA A 47 10.22 -6.84 13.94
C ALA A 47 11.10 -5.96 13.04
N ALA A 48 10.56 -4.89 12.46
CA ALA A 48 11.24 -4.02 11.51
C ALA A 48 10.61 -2.61 11.48
N ALA A 49 11.29 -1.66 10.83
CA ALA A 49 10.66 -0.41 10.44
C ALA A 49 9.53 -0.68 9.44
N PHE A 50 8.47 0.14 9.44
CA PHE A 50 7.41 0.03 8.45
C PHE A 50 6.92 1.39 7.99
N GLY A 51 6.34 1.40 6.79
CA GLY A 51 5.70 2.58 6.20
C GLY A 51 4.58 2.19 5.25
N VAL A 52 3.83 3.20 4.80
CA VAL A 52 2.78 3.05 3.79
C VAL A 52 3.17 3.85 2.56
N ALA A 53 3.11 3.23 1.39
CA ALA A 53 3.17 3.93 0.12
C ALA A 53 1.82 3.83 -0.58
N ALA A 54 1.37 4.94 -1.15
CA ALA A 54 0.17 4.97 -1.97
C ALA A 54 0.49 5.66 -3.28
N ARG A 55 0.08 5.04 -4.39
CA ARG A 55 0.16 5.69 -5.70
C ARG A 55 -1.01 6.66 -5.85
N THR A 56 -0.74 7.91 -6.23
CA THR A 56 -1.77 8.97 -6.31
C THR A 56 -2.13 9.40 -7.73
N GLY A 57 -1.60 8.73 -8.77
CA GLY A 57 -1.85 9.08 -10.17
C GLY A 57 -2.20 7.88 -11.05
N SER A 58 -3.09 8.09 -12.03
CA SER A 58 -3.18 7.20 -13.19
C SER A 58 -2.01 7.54 -14.11
N ARG A 59 -1.15 6.57 -14.40
CA ARG A 59 -0.21 6.73 -15.50
C ARG A 59 -1.03 6.63 -16.79
N THR A 60 -1.57 7.75 -17.26
CA THR A 60 -2.15 7.81 -18.61
C THR A 60 -0.98 7.58 -19.55
N ARG A 61 -0.98 6.43 -20.24
CA ARG A 61 -0.09 6.22 -21.37
C ARG A 61 -0.53 7.29 -22.39
N PRO A 62 0.34 8.16 -22.91
CA PRO A 62 -0.07 9.02 -24.02
C PRO A 62 -0.55 8.10 -25.13
N ASP A 63 -1.74 8.38 -25.67
CA ASP A 63 -2.25 7.67 -26.83
C ASP A 63 -1.15 7.69 -27.89
N ALA A 64 -0.69 6.49 -28.27
CA ALA A 64 0.14 6.31 -29.44
C ALA A 64 -0.77 6.52 -30.67
N GLY A 65 -1.17 7.76 -30.88
CA GLY A 65 -1.99 8.20 -32.00
C GLY A 65 -1.14 8.95 -33.01
N ALA A 66 -1.39 8.63 -34.27
CA ALA A 66 -1.01 9.35 -35.49
C ALA A 66 0.47 9.28 -35.92
N ARG A 67 0.75 8.26 -36.73
CA ARG A 67 1.35 8.48 -38.06
C ARG A 67 0.57 7.69 -39.09
#